data_AF-A0A0A8L9A5-F1
#
_entry.id   AF-A0A0A8L9A5-F1
#
_cell.length_a   1.000
_cell.length_b   1.000
_cell.length_c   1.000
_cell.angle_alpha   90.00
_cell.angle_beta   90.00
_cell.angle_gamma   90.00
#
_symmetry.space_group_name_H-M   'P 1'
#
loop_
_entity.id
_entity.type
_entity.pdbx_description
1 polymer ?
#
loop_
_entity_poly.entity_id
_entity_poly.type
_entity_poly.pdbx_seq_one_letter_code
_entity_poly.pdbx_strand_id
1 'polypeptide(L)'
;MSVRGYVYWPTGLVRQCKLSDEPLVVLVLRTSTSDPLVIAVIEESSYEAVEKPYSEFGRVRSGNVNLVENSPQWRGDYTPVFFDPPKLNMMQFYSLEPISLVLQDPFKDSGIDSIESSVIDDDETSILKLREKCNSKLRQNIDHLNLYYQHLEIFYKRYPIYKSKSPLNISVTGLKLWIRTSNPYRAIRCMAFYLAVLIRVVAGALSQFLNWKLLPLVKLFATAQQIDLRCQQVCYIPLQYLRINKNMILPDAEPRIDEKDDINPNGSSSGLRQRRKSHSVLPKALPCETYPDYIRLYNTLWLIINDVSFGASLGGILYENRIVMAQNISTSLSYLLYEIPVRITEILEHNPLGIKLNDELSRFLSSLFLLIIEFTYTGWIRPCIQPETLTQGIIVLSHISTLIGLTFPLALAVDFLSIMTLHITLFYMISAKVYHVHIYVMKSLFYLFYGKKQNRLRKRIDDTHFELDQLLMGTLIFTVLIFLLPTLFSFYLVYTVFRLIDLTLKVSLELTLALVNHFPLFALLLRIKDAKRLPGGIKLKVEDDHLVIMNNPISFLMMFEPFTTVLRSMQREMLSVATLKMIAQGSVIQVQRNKLYRVLYYNLPRYPIDVELLWEKLKMVMEKDVI
;
A
#
# COMPACT_ATOMS: atom_id res chain seq x y z
N MET A 1 29.97 36.34 -2.29
CA MET A 1 28.97 36.24 -1.22
C MET A 1 29.65 35.65 0.01
N SER A 2 29.78 36.40 1.11
CA SER A 2 30.18 35.81 2.39
C SER A 2 29.17 34.73 2.74
N VAL A 3 29.63 33.50 2.97
CA VAL A 3 28.75 32.39 3.33
C VAL A 3 28.24 32.69 4.75
N ARG A 4 27.04 33.25 4.86
CA ARG A 4 26.35 33.40 6.15
C ARG A 4 26.21 32.02 6.79
N GLY A 5 26.69 31.88 8.01
CA GLY A 5 26.54 30.65 8.79
C GLY A 5 25.17 30.59 9.44
N TYR A 6 24.71 29.39 9.78
CA TYR A 6 23.50 29.19 10.58
C TYR A 6 23.89 28.63 11.94
N VAL A 7 23.19 29.02 13.00
CA VAL A 7 23.34 28.43 14.34
C VAL A 7 22.01 27.87 14.78
N TYR A 8 21.95 26.58 15.08
CA TYR A 8 20.71 25.93 15.48
C TYR A 8 20.51 26.02 16.98
N TRP A 9 19.39 26.61 17.39
CA TRP A 9 19.08 26.91 18.78
C TRP A 9 17.77 26.26 19.23
N PRO A 10 17.78 25.44 20.29
CA PRO A 10 16.55 24.84 20.82
C PRO A 10 15.73 25.89 21.56
N THR A 11 14.44 26.03 21.21
CA THR A 11 13.52 27.04 21.78
C THR A 11 13.45 27.04 23.33
N GLY A 12 13.68 25.90 23.97
CA GLY A 12 13.74 25.79 25.43
C GLY A 12 14.89 26.59 26.06
N LEU A 13 16.07 26.62 25.42
CA LEU A 13 17.23 27.38 25.91
C LEU A 13 17.06 28.88 25.67
N VAL A 14 16.38 29.27 24.58
CA VAL A 14 16.02 30.69 24.32
C VAL A 14 15.19 31.27 25.48
N ARG A 15 14.25 30.48 26.01
CA ARG A 15 13.44 30.91 27.15
C ARG A 15 14.28 31.09 28.41
N GLN A 16 15.27 30.22 28.63
CA GLN A 16 16.22 30.35 29.75
C GLN A 16 17.08 31.62 29.61
N CYS A 17 17.52 31.96 28.39
CA CYS A 17 18.27 33.20 28.15
C CYS A 17 17.46 34.46 28.47
N LYS A 18 16.13 34.45 28.25
CA LYS A 18 15.26 35.59 28.58
C LYS A 18 14.95 35.74 30.07
N LEU A 19 15.21 34.70 30.87
CA LEU A 19 14.85 34.63 32.29
C LEU A 19 16.01 34.95 33.24
N SER A 20 17.26 34.97 32.74
CA SER A 20 18.44 35.23 33.55
C SER A 20 18.97 36.63 33.30
N ASP A 21 19.31 37.33 34.39
CA ASP A 21 19.90 38.67 34.38
C ASP A 21 21.45 38.61 34.29
N GLU A 22 22.05 37.44 34.52
CA GLU A 22 23.51 37.23 34.44
C GLU A 22 23.97 36.99 32.99
N PRO A 23 25.23 37.34 32.64
CA PRO A 23 25.81 36.97 31.36
C PRO A 23 25.91 35.45 31.23
N LEU A 24 25.44 34.92 30.10
CA LEU A 24 25.39 33.49 29.83
C LEU A 24 26.40 33.09 28.76
N VAL A 25 27.13 32.00 29.02
CA VAL A 25 28.05 31.35 28.08
C VAL A 25 27.30 30.29 27.26
N VAL A 26 27.40 30.40 25.93
CA VAL A 26 26.71 29.51 24.99
C VAL A 26 27.64 28.39 24.55
N LEU A 27 27.24 27.15 24.85
CA LEU A 27 27.99 25.96 24.46
C LEU A 27 27.38 25.28 23.23
N VAL A 28 28.25 24.99 22.27
CA VAL A 28 27.89 24.45 20.97
C VAL A 28 28.64 23.17 20.67
N LEU A 29 27.96 22.22 20.01
CA LEU A 29 28.58 21.06 19.38
C LEU A 29 29.22 21.46 18.06
N ARG A 30 30.54 21.25 17.93
CA ARG A 30 31.26 21.43 16.69
C ARG A 30 31.54 20.08 16.05
N THR A 31 30.88 19.82 14.92
CA THR A 31 31.28 18.75 13.99
C THR A 31 31.92 19.36 12.76
N SER A 32 32.79 18.62 12.07
CA SER A 32 33.58 19.14 10.95
C SER A 32 32.75 19.49 9.70
N THR A 33 31.53 18.96 9.60
CA THR A 33 30.68 19.07 8.40
C THR A 33 29.34 19.77 8.61
N SER A 34 28.86 19.87 9.85
CA SER A 34 27.56 20.47 10.17
C SER A 34 27.69 21.85 10.82
N ASP A 35 26.62 22.62 10.75
CA ASP A 35 26.55 23.94 11.35
C ASP A 35 26.46 23.84 12.90
N PRO A 36 26.93 24.86 13.63
CA PRO A 36 26.91 24.87 15.10
C PRO A 36 25.53 24.61 15.70
N LEU A 37 25.44 23.58 16.56
CA LEU A 37 24.24 23.23 17.34
C LEU A 37 24.42 23.59 18.83
N VAL A 38 23.57 24.46 19.35
CA VAL A 38 23.59 24.88 20.76
C VAL A 38 23.05 23.76 21.66
N ILE A 39 23.84 23.31 22.64
CA ILE A 39 23.48 22.22 23.56
C ILE A 39 23.06 22.75 24.93
N ALA A 40 23.79 23.74 25.45
CA ALA A 40 23.61 24.23 26.80
C ALA A 40 23.94 25.73 26.86
N VAL A 41 23.28 26.40 27.80
CA VAL A 41 23.53 27.79 28.16
C VAL A 41 23.79 27.80 29.65
N ILE A 42 24.93 28.36 30.07
CA ILE A 42 25.43 28.27 31.44
C ILE A 42 25.76 29.67 31.95
N GLU A 43 25.50 29.95 33.22
CA GLU A 43 25.89 31.20 33.88
C GLU A 43 27.42 31.32 33.94
N GLU A 44 27.94 32.51 33.63
CA GLU A 44 29.38 32.77 33.57
C GLU A 44 30.09 32.44 34.89
N SER A 45 29.40 32.57 36.02
CA SER A 45 29.89 32.22 37.37
C SER A 45 30.22 30.74 37.56
N SER A 46 29.53 29.86 36.83
CA SER A 46 29.64 28.39 36.97
C SER A 46 30.37 27.73 35.78
N TYR A 47 30.97 28.52 34.90
CA TYR A 47 31.57 28.03 33.67
C TYR A 47 32.98 27.45 33.86
N GLU A 48 33.22 26.26 33.30
CA GLU A 48 34.53 25.60 33.20
C GLU A 48 34.84 25.31 31.72
N ALA A 49 36.13 25.32 31.36
CA ALA A 49 36.57 25.12 29.98
C ALA A 49 36.19 23.72 29.46
N VAL A 50 35.59 23.68 28.27
CA VAL A 50 35.08 22.44 27.66
C VAL A 50 36.00 21.96 26.54
N GLU A 51 36.20 20.64 26.43
CA GLU A 51 37.03 20.02 25.40
C GLU A 51 36.25 19.71 24.11
N LYS A 52 36.98 19.58 23.00
CA LYS A 52 36.42 19.11 21.71
C LYS A 52 35.70 17.76 21.89
N PRO A 53 34.51 17.56 21.30
CA PRO A 53 33.90 18.31 20.18
C PRO A 53 33.05 19.53 20.59
N TYR A 54 33.00 19.90 21.86
CA TYR A 54 32.25 21.05 22.33
C TYR A 54 33.14 22.31 22.31
N SER A 55 32.53 23.46 22.08
CA SER A 55 33.24 24.75 22.11
C SER A 55 32.33 25.87 22.59
N GLU A 56 32.92 26.88 23.24
CA GLU A 56 32.26 28.15 23.49
C GLU A 56 31.98 28.85 22.16
N PHE A 57 30.71 29.16 21.91
CA PHE A 57 30.28 29.90 20.73
C PHE A 57 30.35 31.41 20.97
N GLY A 58 29.91 31.86 22.13
CA GLY A 58 29.91 33.26 22.52
C GLY A 58 29.16 33.53 23.81
N ARG A 59 29.04 34.81 24.15
CA ARG A 59 28.35 35.30 25.36
C ARG A 59 27.10 36.07 25.00
N VAL A 60 26.01 35.85 25.74
CA VAL A 60 24.74 36.58 25.59
C VAL A 60 24.60 37.54 26.77
N ARG A 61 24.46 38.83 26.48
CA ARG A 61 24.21 39.89 27.48
C ARG A 61 22.78 40.43 27.29
N SER A 62 22.02 40.58 28.37
CA SER A 62 20.65 41.13 28.37
C SER A 62 19.57 40.28 27.67
N GLY A 63 19.75 38.95 27.61
CA GLY A 63 18.73 38.02 27.11
C GLY A 63 18.37 38.10 25.62
N ASN A 64 19.05 38.94 24.83
CA ASN A 64 18.81 39.07 23.39
C ASN A 64 19.68 38.07 22.60
N VAL A 65 19.05 36.99 22.12
CA VAL A 65 19.73 35.88 21.42
C VAL A 65 20.22 36.28 20.02
N ASN A 66 19.77 37.42 19.47
CA ASN A 66 20.23 37.92 18.17
C ASN A 66 21.56 38.69 18.26
N LEU A 67 21.99 39.07 19.47
CA LEU A 67 23.24 39.81 19.75
C LEU A 67 24.18 38.92 20.58
N VAL A 68 24.67 37.82 19.99
CA VAL A 68 25.70 36.98 20.63
C VAL A 68 27.08 37.58 20.36
N GLU A 69 27.85 37.86 21.41
CA GLU A 69 29.27 38.21 21.28
C GLU A 69 30.06 36.95 20.93
N ASN A 70 30.38 36.76 19.65
CA ASN A 70 31.06 35.56 19.17
C ASN A 70 32.48 35.44 19.76
N SER A 71 32.83 34.24 20.22
CA SER A 71 34.18 33.89 20.66
C SER A 71 35.17 34.01 19.50
N PRO A 72 36.46 34.34 19.72
CA PRO A 72 37.46 34.53 18.65
C PRO A 72 37.62 33.34 17.69
N GLN A 73 37.15 32.15 18.08
CA GLN A 73 37.12 30.93 17.29
C GLN A 73 36.01 30.88 16.23
N TRP A 74 34.99 31.73 16.33
CA TRP A 74 33.80 31.79 15.46
C TRP A 74 33.72 33.16 14.76
N ARG A 75 34.58 33.37 13.76
CA ARG A 75 34.61 34.61 12.96
C ARG A 75 33.63 34.51 11.79
N GLY A 76 32.50 35.22 11.86
CA GLY A 76 31.51 35.32 10.77
C GLY A 76 30.13 35.75 11.25
N ASP A 77 29.27 36.16 10.31
CA ASP A 77 27.86 36.46 10.57
C ASP A 77 27.06 35.15 10.62
N TYR A 78 26.43 34.88 11.77
CA TYR A 78 25.59 33.71 11.99
C TYR A 78 24.14 34.12 12.19
N THR A 79 23.23 33.53 11.41
CA THR A 79 21.79 33.71 11.61
C THR A 79 21.26 32.63 12.57
N PRO A 80 20.57 32.99 13.66
CA PRO A 80 19.98 32.03 14.57
C PRO A 80 18.79 31.32 13.93
N VAL A 81 18.77 30.00 14.05
CA VAL A 81 17.70 29.12 13.58
C VAL A 81 17.08 28.40 14.78
N PHE A 82 15.87 28.81 15.17
CA PHE A 82 15.15 28.21 16.28
C PHE A 82 14.43 26.94 15.86
N PHE A 83 14.51 25.91 16.71
CA PHE A 83 13.78 24.66 16.52
C PHE A 83 13.23 24.12 17.85
N ASP A 84 12.15 23.37 17.76
CA ASP A 84 11.61 22.60 18.89
C ASP A 84 12.28 21.22 18.90
N PRO A 85 13.06 20.85 19.94
CA PRO A 85 13.81 19.60 19.95
C PRO A 85 12.87 18.37 19.88
N PRO A 86 13.03 17.50 18.88
CA PRO A 86 12.11 16.41 18.65
C PRO A 86 12.30 15.28 19.67
N LYS A 87 11.20 14.75 20.21
CA LYS A 87 11.22 13.62 21.15
C LYS A 87 11.19 12.29 20.39
N LEU A 88 12.35 11.69 20.16
CA LEU A 88 12.48 10.38 19.49
C LEU A 88 11.68 9.26 20.18
N ASN A 89 11.58 9.26 21.51
CA ASN A 89 10.77 8.29 22.26
C ASN A 89 9.27 8.38 21.93
N MET A 90 8.81 9.52 21.40
CA MET A 90 7.44 9.74 20.96
C MET A 90 7.30 9.72 19.43
N MET A 91 8.34 9.30 18.70
CA MET A 91 8.41 9.29 17.23
C MET A 91 8.27 10.66 16.58
N GLN A 92 8.69 11.71 17.28
CA GLN A 92 8.83 13.02 16.67
C GLN A 92 10.21 13.13 16.04
N PHE A 93 10.27 13.63 14.81
CA PHE A 93 11.50 13.95 14.10
C PHE A 93 11.20 14.91 12.95
N TYR A 94 12.23 15.61 12.47
CA TYR A 94 12.19 16.40 11.25
C TYR A 94 12.64 15.56 10.06
N SER A 95 11.92 15.66 8.96
CA SER A 95 12.28 15.02 7.69
C SER A 95 12.05 16.02 6.56
N LEU A 96 12.95 16.01 5.57
CA LEU A 96 12.79 16.80 4.34
C LEU A 96 11.78 16.18 3.38
N GLU A 97 11.69 14.85 3.39
CA GLU A 97 10.78 14.07 2.56
C GLU A 97 9.64 13.52 3.41
N PRO A 98 8.43 13.35 2.85
CA PRO A 98 7.35 12.72 3.58
C PRO A 98 7.74 11.29 3.95
N ILE A 99 7.34 10.86 5.14
CA ILE A 99 7.45 9.44 5.52
C ILE A 99 6.71 8.63 4.48
N SER A 100 7.40 7.68 3.84
CA SER A 100 6.79 6.69 2.97
C SER A 100 5.93 5.74 3.81
N LEU A 101 4.68 6.13 4.07
CA LEU A 101 3.68 5.28 4.72
C LEU A 101 3.38 4.04 3.86
N VAL A 102 3.56 4.18 2.55
CA VAL A 102 3.48 3.12 1.54
C VAL A 102 4.72 3.27 0.65
N LEU A 103 5.35 2.16 0.27
CA LEU A 103 6.36 2.18 -0.79
C LEU A 103 5.72 2.73 -2.09
N GLN A 104 6.51 3.30 -2.99
CA GLN A 104 5.99 4.01 -4.17
C GLN A 104 5.14 3.14 -5.10
N ASP A 105 4.12 3.75 -5.71
CA ASP A 105 3.19 3.13 -6.66
C ASP A 105 3.91 2.15 -7.62
N PRO A 106 3.51 0.86 -7.68
CA PRO A 106 4.09 -0.09 -8.64
C PRO A 106 3.75 0.27 -10.10
N PHE A 107 2.92 1.29 -10.32
CA PHE A 107 2.53 1.80 -11.63
C PHE A 107 3.20 3.14 -11.97
N LYS A 108 4.04 3.70 -11.10
CA LYS A 108 4.73 4.99 -11.34
C LYS A 108 5.95 4.88 -12.26
N ASP A 109 6.26 3.69 -12.77
CA ASP A 109 7.32 3.46 -13.77
C ASP A 109 6.82 3.41 -15.22
N SER A 110 5.66 3.98 -15.53
CA SER A 110 5.39 4.41 -16.91
C SER A 110 6.08 5.75 -17.14
N GLY A 111 7.33 5.69 -17.64
CA GLY A 111 8.18 6.84 -17.94
C GLY A 111 7.51 7.92 -18.80
N ILE A 112 6.92 8.91 -18.15
CA ILE A 112 6.43 10.14 -18.78
C ILE A 112 7.19 11.39 -18.29
N ASP A 113 8.07 11.28 -17.28
CA ASP A 113 8.92 12.40 -16.84
C ASP A 113 10.38 12.31 -17.33
N SER A 114 10.69 11.46 -18.32
CA SER A 114 12.05 11.32 -18.88
C SER A 114 12.22 11.94 -20.27
N ILE A 115 11.30 12.79 -20.72
CA ILE A 115 11.45 13.57 -21.95
C ILE A 115 11.58 15.05 -21.57
N GLU A 116 12.66 15.39 -20.86
CA GLU A 116 13.20 16.75 -20.77
C GLU A 116 14.61 16.68 -20.14
N SER A 117 15.51 15.96 -20.79
CA SER A 117 16.94 15.99 -20.42
C SER A 117 17.84 15.68 -21.61
N SER A 118 17.64 16.38 -22.72
CA SER A 118 18.57 16.31 -23.85
C SER A 118 18.78 17.66 -24.53
N VAL A 119 19.15 18.68 -23.76
CA VAL A 119 20.16 19.71 -24.08
C VAL A 119 20.53 20.34 -22.72
N ILE A 120 21.73 20.13 -22.19
CA ILE A 120 22.18 20.78 -20.94
C ILE A 120 23.54 21.42 -21.19
N ASP A 121 23.57 22.76 -21.09
CA ASP A 121 24.77 23.60 -21.08
C ASP A 121 25.63 23.35 -19.82
N ASP A 122 26.94 23.52 -19.94
CA ASP A 122 27.92 23.25 -18.89
C ASP A 122 27.67 24.04 -17.57
N ASP A 123 27.01 25.20 -17.63
CA ASP A 123 26.71 26.04 -16.47
C ASP A 123 25.62 25.44 -15.54
N GLU A 124 24.65 24.68 -16.06
CA GLU A 124 23.60 24.05 -15.24
C GLU A 124 24.16 22.93 -14.35
N THR A 125 25.24 22.27 -14.78
CA THR A 125 25.87 21.20 -13.99
C THR A 125 26.50 21.72 -12.70
N SER A 126 26.96 22.98 -12.69
CA SER A 126 27.56 23.63 -11.52
C SER A 126 26.50 23.98 -10.46
N ILE A 127 25.33 24.47 -10.91
CA ILE A 127 24.18 24.81 -10.07
C ILE A 127 23.58 23.54 -9.47
N LEU A 128 23.46 22.46 -10.25
CA LEU A 128 23.00 21.15 -9.77
C LEU A 128 23.94 20.60 -8.67
N LYS A 129 25.26 20.64 -8.88
CA LYS A 129 26.25 20.21 -7.88
C LYS A 129 26.20 21.06 -6.60
N LEU A 130 26.02 22.38 -6.73
CA LEU A 130 25.85 23.29 -5.58
C LEU A 130 24.55 22.98 -4.81
N ARG A 131 23.45 22.72 -5.52
CA ARG A 131 22.16 22.35 -4.93
C ARG A 131 22.23 21.01 -4.21
N GLU A 132 22.91 20.02 -4.79
CA GLU A 132 23.16 18.73 -4.15
C GLU A 132 24.01 18.87 -2.87
N LYS A 133 25.05 19.71 -2.90
CA LYS A 133 25.89 20.00 -1.73
C LYS A 133 25.13 20.73 -0.62
N CYS A 134 24.27 21.70 -0.96
CA CYS A 134 23.43 22.39 0.03
C CYS A 134 22.40 21.42 0.64
N ASN A 135 21.80 20.56 -0.17
CA ASN A 135 20.86 19.54 0.29
C ASN A 135 21.52 18.51 1.20
N SER A 136 22.75 18.09 0.92
CA SER A 136 23.47 17.13 1.77
C SER A 136 23.86 17.75 3.12
N LYS A 137 24.31 19.01 3.14
CA LYS A 137 24.58 19.75 4.38
C LYS A 137 23.33 19.94 5.24
N LEU A 138 22.21 20.34 4.62
CA LEU A 138 20.92 20.49 5.33
C LEU A 138 20.42 19.16 5.91
N ARG A 139 20.57 18.05 5.18
CA ARG A 139 20.23 16.70 5.69
C ARG A 139 21.05 16.34 6.93
N GLN A 140 22.37 16.55 6.89
CA GLN A 140 23.24 16.31 8.04
C GLN A 140 22.84 17.17 9.24
N ASN A 141 22.56 18.46 9.03
CA ASN A 141 22.08 19.34 10.09
C ASN A 141 20.79 18.80 10.72
N ILE A 142 19.81 18.37 9.91
CA ILE A 142 18.54 17.80 10.38
C ILE A 142 18.76 16.50 11.17
N ASP A 143 19.69 15.65 10.74
CA ASP A 143 20.03 14.43 11.47
C ASP A 143 20.61 14.76 12.86
N HIS A 144 21.46 15.78 12.96
CA HIS A 144 21.95 16.30 14.25
C HIS A 144 20.85 16.91 15.12
N LEU A 145 19.88 17.64 14.53
CA LEU A 145 18.71 18.16 15.24
C LEU A 145 17.86 17.03 15.82
N ASN A 146 17.65 15.96 15.05
CA ASN A 146 16.88 14.79 15.48
C ASN A 146 17.55 14.06 16.66
N LEU A 147 18.88 14.08 16.73
CA LEU A 147 19.68 13.47 17.79
C LEU A 147 19.99 14.39 18.98
N TYR A 148 19.37 15.58 19.04
CA TYR A 148 19.66 16.61 20.06
C TYR A 148 19.72 16.06 21.50
N TYR A 149 18.70 15.31 21.94
CA TYR A 149 18.67 14.75 23.30
C TYR A 149 19.79 13.72 23.57
N GLN A 150 20.23 12.97 22.56
CA GLN A 150 21.37 12.05 22.70
C GLN A 150 22.67 12.83 22.86
N HIS A 151 22.86 13.90 22.08
CA HIS A 151 24.01 14.79 22.23
C HIS A 151 24.04 15.44 23.61
N LEU A 152 22.90 15.90 24.11
CA LEU A 152 22.73 16.46 25.44
C LEU A 152 23.01 15.43 26.56
N GLU A 153 22.58 14.17 26.42
CA GLU A 153 22.91 13.11 27.37
C GLU A 153 24.41 12.78 27.40
N ILE A 154 25.07 12.75 26.23
CA ILE A 154 26.52 12.53 26.13
C ILE A 154 27.26 13.70 26.78
N PHE A 155 26.80 14.93 26.56
CA PHE A 155 27.36 16.13 27.19
C PHE A 155 27.28 16.05 28.72
N TYR A 156 26.11 15.76 29.29
CA TYR A 156 25.96 15.64 30.75
C TYR A 156 26.66 14.43 31.37
N LYS A 157 26.91 13.36 30.61
CA LYS A 157 27.75 12.25 31.08
C LYS A 157 29.22 12.68 31.20
N ARG A 158 29.68 13.55 30.31
CA ARG A 158 31.07 14.06 30.32
C ARG A 158 31.26 15.17 31.34
N TYR A 159 30.26 16.05 31.50
CA TYR A 159 30.26 17.17 32.43
C TYR A 159 29.06 17.06 33.38
N PRO A 160 29.13 16.23 34.43
CA PRO A 160 28.02 16.02 35.36
C PRO A 160 27.68 17.27 36.18
N ILE A 161 28.61 18.23 36.30
CA ILE A 161 28.47 19.51 37.01
C ILE A 161 27.28 20.32 36.46
N TYR A 162 27.01 20.22 35.16
CA TYR A 162 25.95 20.97 34.49
C TYR A 162 24.58 20.26 34.49
N LYS A 163 24.49 19.07 35.08
CA LYS A 163 23.23 18.31 35.10
C LYS A 163 22.39 18.69 36.31
N SER A 164 21.34 19.47 36.08
CA SER A 164 20.28 19.69 37.07
C SER A 164 19.68 18.35 37.52
N LYS A 165 19.67 18.10 38.85
CA LYS A 165 19.20 16.84 39.46
C LYS A 165 17.69 16.69 39.23
N SER A 166 17.29 15.96 38.20
CA SER A 166 15.91 15.46 38.07
C SER A 166 15.70 14.28 39.05
N PRO A 167 14.74 14.34 40.00
CA PRO A 167 14.67 13.39 41.10
C PRO A 167 13.76 12.16 40.85
N LEU A 168 13.68 11.57 39.65
CA LEU A 168 12.54 10.67 39.35
C LEU A 168 12.76 9.34 38.58
N ASN A 169 13.99 8.89 38.26
CA ASN A 169 14.15 7.70 37.39
C ASN A 169 14.79 6.43 38.01
N ILE A 170 14.95 6.37 39.33
CA ILE A 170 15.70 5.27 39.99
C ILE A 170 14.77 4.09 40.39
N SER A 171 13.46 4.29 40.56
CA SER A 171 12.53 3.22 41.01
C SER A 171 12.07 2.28 39.89
N VAL A 172 11.73 2.81 38.71
CA VAL A 172 11.15 2.01 37.60
C VAL A 172 12.18 1.11 36.92
N THR A 173 13.44 1.55 36.88
CA THR A 173 14.55 0.80 36.28
C THR A 173 14.92 -0.43 37.10
N GLY A 174 14.99 -0.31 38.43
CA GLY A 174 15.22 -1.43 39.34
C GLY A 174 14.10 -2.48 39.31
N LEU A 175 12.84 -2.04 39.32
CA LEU A 175 11.68 -2.94 39.23
C LEU A 175 11.64 -3.71 37.90
N LYS A 176 11.93 -3.03 36.78
CA LYS A 176 11.99 -3.65 35.46
C LYS A 176 13.13 -4.67 35.35
N LEU A 177 14.27 -4.40 35.98
CA LEU A 177 15.40 -5.33 36.06
C LEU A 177 15.01 -6.58 36.86
N TRP A 178 14.37 -6.39 38.03
CA TRP A 178 13.93 -7.47 38.92
C TRP A 178 12.91 -8.41 38.26
N ILE A 179 11.91 -7.84 37.57
CA ILE A 179 10.93 -8.61 36.78
C ILE A 179 11.65 -9.41 35.68
N ARG A 180 12.63 -8.80 34.99
CA ARG A 180 13.37 -9.45 33.90
C ARG A 180 14.28 -10.58 34.38
N THR A 181 14.79 -10.50 35.61
CA THR A 181 15.59 -11.56 36.25
C THR A 181 14.76 -12.69 36.85
N SER A 182 13.43 -12.55 36.92
CA SER A 182 12.56 -13.57 37.50
C SER A 182 12.43 -14.81 36.59
N ASN A 183 12.55 -16.01 37.17
CA ASN A 183 12.30 -17.29 36.49
C ASN A 183 10.94 -17.38 35.74
N PRO A 184 9.80 -16.90 36.29
CA PRO A 184 8.53 -16.95 35.56
C PRO A 184 8.54 -16.09 34.29
N TYR A 185 9.18 -14.91 34.32
CA TYR A 185 9.33 -14.07 33.13
C TYR A 185 10.12 -14.78 32.03
N ARG A 186 11.20 -15.48 32.40
CA ARG A 186 11.99 -16.31 31.46
C ARG A 186 11.16 -17.43 30.86
N ALA A 187 10.35 -18.13 31.66
CA ALA A 187 9.48 -19.21 31.19
C ALA A 187 8.38 -18.70 30.22
N ILE A 188 7.70 -17.61 30.56
CA ILE A 188 6.67 -16.98 29.71
C ILE A 188 7.28 -16.52 28.38
N ARG A 189 8.45 -15.88 28.40
CA ARG A 189 9.14 -15.45 27.18
C ARG A 189 9.51 -16.63 26.28
N CYS A 190 10.00 -17.72 26.89
CA CYS A 190 10.36 -18.95 26.19
C CYS A 190 9.12 -19.58 25.52
N MET A 191 8.00 -19.71 26.26
CA MET A 191 6.74 -20.21 25.72
C MET A 191 6.21 -19.33 24.57
N ALA A 192 6.20 -18.02 24.74
CA ALA A 192 5.76 -17.09 23.70
C ALA A 192 6.63 -17.20 22.44
N PHE A 193 7.94 -17.42 22.59
CA PHE A 193 8.86 -17.62 21.49
C PHE A 193 8.58 -18.91 20.71
N TYR A 194 8.49 -20.06 21.40
CA TYR A 194 8.17 -21.33 20.74
C TYR A 194 6.79 -21.31 20.08
N LEU A 195 5.80 -20.67 20.71
CA LEU A 195 4.48 -20.48 20.13
C LEU A 195 4.53 -19.64 18.85
N ALA A 196 5.27 -18.52 18.84
CA ALA A 196 5.42 -17.68 17.67
C ALA A 196 6.09 -18.42 16.49
N VAL A 197 7.08 -19.28 16.78
CA VAL A 197 7.74 -20.11 15.77
C VAL A 197 6.82 -21.20 15.25
N LEU A 198 6.09 -21.89 16.13
CA LEU A 198 5.09 -22.89 15.73
C LEU A 198 4.03 -22.28 14.82
N ILE A 199 3.46 -21.15 15.22
CA ILE A 199 2.46 -20.42 14.43
C ILE A 199 3.03 -20.06 13.04
N ARG A 200 4.27 -19.57 12.97
CA ARG A 200 4.94 -19.26 11.71
C ARG A 200 5.12 -20.50 10.83
N VAL A 201 5.55 -21.63 11.38
CA VAL A 201 5.74 -22.87 10.60
C VAL A 201 4.41 -23.33 10.00
N VAL A 202 3.35 -23.33 10.81
CA VAL A 202 1.99 -23.67 10.35
C VAL A 202 1.51 -22.70 9.28
N ALA A 203 1.66 -21.39 9.50
CA ALA A 203 1.27 -20.36 8.54
C ALA A 203 2.05 -20.45 7.22
N GLY A 204 3.36 -20.74 7.28
CA GLY A 204 4.20 -20.94 6.10
C GLY A 204 3.77 -22.16 5.29
N ALA A 205 3.52 -23.30 5.94
CA ALA A 205 3.02 -24.51 5.30
C ALA A 205 1.65 -24.27 4.62
N LEU A 206 0.74 -23.57 5.30
CA LEU A 206 -0.58 -23.24 4.76
C LEU A 206 -0.49 -22.30 3.55
N SER A 207 0.34 -21.25 3.62
CA SER A 207 0.58 -20.34 2.50
C SER A 207 1.17 -21.06 1.28
N GLN A 208 2.09 -22.01 1.49
CA GLN A 208 2.68 -22.82 0.42
C GLN A 208 1.64 -23.77 -0.21
N PHE A 209 0.76 -24.36 0.60
CA PHE A 209 -0.34 -25.20 0.12
C PHE A 209 -1.33 -24.40 -0.73
N LEU A 210 -1.68 -23.18 -0.31
CA LEU A 210 -2.60 -22.31 -1.06
C LEU A 210 -2.00 -21.81 -2.39
N ASN A 211 -0.68 -21.63 -2.44
CA ASN A 211 0.07 -21.19 -3.62
C ASN A 211 0.67 -22.36 -4.42
N TRP A 212 0.09 -23.55 -4.32
CA TRP A 212 0.62 -24.73 -4.99
C TRP A 212 0.64 -24.56 -6.52
N LYS A 213 1.74 -24.98 -7.16
CA LYS A 213 2.01 -24.78 -8.60
C LYS A 213 0.91 -25.34 -9.52
N LEU A 214 0.27 -26.44 -9.15
CA LEU A 214 -0.75 -27.09 -9.96
C LEU A 214 -2.12 -26.40 -9.86
N LEU A 215 -2.49 -25.95 -8.66
CA LEU A 215 -3.79 -25.32 -8.37
C LEU A 215 -3.56 -24.08 -7.50
N PRO A 216 -3.29 -22.91 -8.09
CA PRO A 216 -3.10 -21.68 -7.33
C PRO A 216 -4.45 -21.17 -6.81
N LEU A 217 -4.89 -21.68 -5.66
CA LEU A 217 -6.18 -21.35 -5.03
C LEU A 217 -6.31 -19.85 -4.75
N VAL A 218 -5.19 -19.19 -4.42
CA VAL A 218 -5.11 -17.73 -4.19
C VAL A 218 -5.55 -16.91 -5.41
N LYS A 219 -5.41 -17.44 -6.64
CA LYS A 219 -5.87 -16.75 -7.86
C LYS A 219 -7.37 -16.94 -8.13
N LEU A 220 -7.96 -17.99 -7.57
CA LEU A 220 -9.34 -18.39 -7.84
C LEU A 220 -10.30 -17.82 -6.77
N PHE A 221 -9.94 -17.98 -5.50
CA PHE A 221 -10.80 -17.69 -4.36
C PHE A 221 -10.27 -16.51 -3.53
N ALA A 222 -11.17 -15.56 -3.24
CA ALA A 222 -10.89 -14.44 -2.33
C ALA A 222 -10.64 -14.93 -0.90
N THR A 223 -11.28 -16.03 -0.49
CA THR A 223 -11.06 -16.65 0.82
C THR A 223 -9.66 -17.23 0.99
N ALA A 224 -9.20 -18.01 0.00
CA ALA A 224 -7.84 -18.54 -0.04
C ALA A 224 -6.81 -17.40 0.02
N GLN A 225 -7.09 -16.30 -0.68
CA GLN A 225 -6.26 -15.12 -0.64
C GLN A 225 -6.26 -14.43 0.74
N GLN A 226 -7.42 -14.28 1.39
CA GLN A 226 -7.48 -13.68 2.72
C GLN A 226 -6.73 -14.52 3.75
N ILE A 227 -6.82 -15.86 3.66
CA ILE A 227 -6.03 -16.78 4.50
C ILE A 227 -4.54 -16.59 4.24
N ASP A 228 -4.12 -16.62 2.99
CA ASP A 228 -2.72 -16.45 2.61
C ASP A 228 -2.16 -15.08 3.08
N LEU A 229 -2.94 -14.01 2.95
CA LEU A 229 -2.59 -12.68 3.46
C LEU A 229 -2.33 -12.71 4.97
N ARG A 230 -3.24 -13.31 5.75
CA ARG A 230 -3.08 -13.43 7.22
C ARG A 230 -1.86 -14.29 7.58
N CYS A 231 -1.65 -15.40 6.88
CA CYS A 231 -0.46 -16.24 7.07
C CYS A 231 0.84 -15.47 6.82
N GLN A 232 0.92 -14.71 5.73
CA GLN A 232 2.10 -13.91 5.41
C GLN A 232 2.32 -12.77 6.41
N GLN A 233 1.26 -12.10 6.87
CA GLN A 233 1.34 -11.08 7.92
C GLN A 233 1.94 -11.67 9.20
N VAL A 234 1.44 -12.84 9.64
CA VAL A 234 1.92 -13.53 10.83
C VAL A 234 3.38 -13.97 10.69
N CYS A 235 3.78 -14.47 9.51
CA CYS A 235 5.17 -14.82 9.22
C CYS A 235 6.12 -13.61 9.23
N TYR A 236 5.61 -12.41 8.95
CA TYR A 236 6.38 -11.16 8.87
C TYR A 236 6.56 -10.45 10.22
N ILE A 237 5.64 -10.62 11.17
CA ILE A 237 5.70 -9.96 12.50
C ILE A 237 7.04 -10.19 13.25
N PRO A 238 7.56 -11.43 13.37
CA PRO A 238 8.84 -11.67 14.06
C PRO A 238 10.01 -10.92 13.44
N LEU A 239 9.97 -10.76 12.12
CA LEU A 239 10.99 -10.04 11.37
C LEU A 239 10.90 -8.53 11.59
N GLN A 240 9.68 -7.97 11.57
CA GLN A 240 9.46 -6.56 11.90
C GLN A 240 9.94 -6.25 13.32
N TYR A 241 9.70 -7.16 14.28
CA TYR A 241 10.20 -7.04 15.64
C TYR A 241 11.73 -6.96 15.70
N LEU A 242 12.44 -7.84 14.97
CA LEU A 242 13.91 -7.80 14.90
C LEU A 242 14.44 -6.49 14.30
N ARG A 243 13.77 -5.98 13.26
CA ARG A 243 14.17 -4.73 12.60
C ARG A 243 13.97 -3.52 13.51
N ILE A 244 12.84 -3.45 14.22
CA ILE A 244 12.49 -2.32 15.09
C ILE A 244 13.36 -2.31 16.37
N ASN A 245 13.54 -3.46 17.02
CA ASN A 245 14.15 -3.50 18.36
C ASN A 245 15.64 -3.83 18.36
N LYS A 246 16.17 -4.44 17.30
CA LYS A 246 17.58 -4.87 17.23
C LYS A 246 18.32 -4.24 16.05
N ASN A 247 17.68 -3.32 15.31
CA ASN A 247 18.23 -2.64 14.13
C ASN A 247 18.85 -3.61 13.11
N MET A 248 18.31 -4.83 13.00
CA MET A 248 18.81 -5.83 12.07
C MET A 248 18.24 -5.59 10.67
N ILE A 249 19.12 -5.39 9.69
CA ILE A 249 18.75 -5.29 8.27
C ILE A 249 18.95 -6.68 7.64
N LEU A 250 17.89 -7.23 7.05
CA LEU A 250 17.91 -8.49 6.29
C LEU A 250 17.66 -8.12 4.81
N PRO A 251 18.59 -8.41 3.88
CA PRO A 251 18.45 -8.01 2.48
C PRO A 251 17.29 -8.72 1.77
N ASP A 252 17.01 -9.99 2.08
CA ASP A 252 15.92 -10.77 1.43
C ASP A 252 14.51 -10.43 1.98
N ALA A 253 14.41 -9.41 2.83
CA ALA A 253 13.21 -9.02 3.57
C ALA A 253 12.58 -7.71 3.11
N GLU A 254 13.04 -7.17 1.97
CA GLU A 254 12.50 -5.91 1.45
C GLU A 254 11.09 -6.13 0.84
N PRO A 255 10.16 -5.18 1.02
CA PRO A 255 8.81 -5.33 0.50
C PRO A 255 8.81 -5.25 -1.04
N ARG A 256 7.72 -5.66 -1.69
CA ARG A 256 7.66 -5.89 -3.14
C ARG A 256 7.92 -4.61 -3.95
N ILE A 257 9.17 -4.34 -4.35
CA ILE A 257 9.51 -3.35 -5.39
C ILE A 257 9.61 -4.10 -6.72
N ASP A 258 8.87 -3.67 -7.75
CA ASP A 258 9.04 -4.22 -9.10
C ASP A 258 10.36 -3.78 -9.67
N GLU A 259 11.34 -4.68 -9.70
CA GLU A 259 12.26 -4.72 -10.82
C GLU A 259 11.63 -5.61 -11.90
N LYS A 260 11.59 -5.11 -13.14
CA LYS A 260 11.19 -5.88 -14.31
C LYS A 260 12.15 -7.05 -14.48
N ASP A 261 11.60 -8.24 -14.63
CA ASP A 261 12.28 -9.41 -15.17
C ASP A 261 12.66 -9.14 -16.64
N ASP A 262 13.80 -8.49 -16.87
CA ASP A 262 14.52 -8.58 -18.15
C ASP A 262 15.94 -9.07 -17.83
N ILE A 263 16.12 -10.40 -17.86
CA ILE A 263 17.41 -11.06 -17.81
C ILE A 263 18.14 -10.73 -19.12
N ASN A 264 18.99 -9.71 -19.12
CA ASN A 264 20.08 -9.57 -20.07
C ASN A 264 21.37 -10.02 -19.37
N PRO A 265 21.99 -11.16 -19.78
CA PRO A 265 23.17 -11.68 -19.08
C PRO A 265 24.46 -10.88 -19.35
N ASN A 266 24.43 -9.88 -20.23
CA ASN A 266 25.58 -9.04 -20.56
C ASN A 266 25.14 -7.58 -20.73
N GLY A 267 24.92 -6.88 -19.62
CA GLY A 267 24.65 -5.45 -19.60
C GLY A 267 24.96 -4.90 -18.23
N SER A 268 25.99 -4.05 -18.14
CA SER A 268 26.35 -3.31 -16.93
C SER A 268 25.10 -2.61 -16.37
N SER A 269 24.72 -3.00 -15.15
CA SER A 269 23.55 -2.54 -14.42
C SER A 269 23.69 -1.06 -14.01
N SER A 270 23.43 -0.15 -14.95
CA SER A 270 23.21 1.26 -14.65
C SER A 270 21.72 1.47 -14.33
N GLY A 271 21.37 1.58 -13.05
CA GLY A 271 20.05 2.05 -12.67
C GLY A 271 19.40 1.43 -11.43
N LEU A 272 20.13 0.75 -10.54
CA LEU A 272 19.60 0.47 -9.20
C LEU A 272 19.43 1.79 -8.44
N ARG A 273 18.21 2.33 -8.39
CA ARG A 273 17.79 3.21 -7.28
C ARG A 273 17.70 2.34 -6.02
N GLN A 274 18.87 1.95 -5.51
CA GLN A 274 19.03 1.52 -4.12
C GLN A 274 18.29 2.53 -3.26
N ARG A 275 17.43 2.03 -2.37
CA ARG A 275 17.04 2.73 -1.14
C ARG A 275 18.31 3.38 -0.60
N ARG A 276 18.46 4.69 -0.80
CA ARG A 276 19.73 5.42 -0.65
C ARG A 276 20.24 5.15 0.76
N LYS A 277 21.17 4.20 0.89
CA LYS A 277 21.94 3.99 2.10
C LYS A 277 22.65 5.32 2.32
N SER A 278 22.20 6.07 3.32
CA SER A 278 22.92 7.22 3.82
C SER A 278 24.30 6.70 4.22
N HIS A 279 25.29 6.91 3.37
CA HIS A 279 26.69 6.83 3.74
C HIS A 279 26.92 7.91 4.79
N SER A 280 26.62 7.60 6.05
CA SER A 280 27.03 8.39 7.19
C SER A 280 27.73 7.48 8.16
N VAL A 281 28.98 7.84 8.47
CA VAL A 281 29.88 7.17 9.40
C VAL A 281 29.41 7.45 10.84
N LEU A 282 28.13 7.21 11.12
CA LEU A 282 27.52 7.33 12.44
C LEU A 282 27.30 5.93 13.01
N PRO A 283 27.86 5.59 14.18
CA PRO A 283 27.74 4.27 14.77
C PRO A 283 26.37 4.10 15.45
N LYS A 284 25.32 3.99 14.63
CA LYS A 284 23.95 3.47 14.88
C LYS A 284 23.05 4.10 13.81
N ALA A 285 22.39 3.28 12.98
CA ALA A 285 21.34 3.74 12.09
C ALA A 285 20.32 4.60 12.88
N LEU A 286 19.93 5.75 12.34
CA LEU A 286 19.00 6.66 12.99
C LEU A 286 17.71 5.91 13.35
N PRO A 287 17.17 6.06 14.58
CA PRO A 287 15.88 5.44 14.95
C PRO A 287 14.74 5.78 13.98
N CYS A 288 14.86 6.92 13.28
CA CYS A 288 13.89 7.39 12.30
C CYS A 288 13.75 6.48 11.07
N GLU A 289 14.79 5.71 10.73
CA GLU A 289 14.77 4.79 9.58
C GLU A 289 13.91 3.55 9.83
N THR A 290 13.68 3.17 11.10
CA THR A 290 12.84 2.03 11.49
C THR A 290 11.39 2.42 11.79
N TYR A 291 11.05 3.71 11.86
CA TYR A 291 9.69 4.18 12.10
C TYR A 291 8.65 3.75 11.05
N PRO A 292 8.94 3.71 9.73
CA PRO A 292 7.98 3.20 8.75
C PRO A 292 7.58 1.73 9.03
N ASP A 293 8.55 0.90 9.44
CA ASP A 293 8.29 -0.49 9.81
C ASP A 293 7.47 -0.60 11.09
N TYR A 294 7.72 0.27 12.06
CA TYR A 294 6.89 0.40 13.25
C TYR A 294 5.46 0.79 12.92
N ILE A 295 5.25 1.86 12.14
CA ILE A 295 3.93 2.32 11.74
C ILE A 295 3.17 1.21 11.01
N ARG A 296 3.83 0.49 10.10
CA ARG A 296 3.24 -0.66 9.39
C ARG A 296 2.85 -1.79 10.34
N LEU A 297 3.74 -2.22 11.23
CA LEU A 297 3.46 -3.29 12.19
C LEU A 297 2.24 -2.96 13.05
N TYR A 298 2.23 -1.78 13.66
CA TYR A 298 1.12 -1.37 14.53
C TYR A 298 -0.17 -1.11 13.75
N ASN A 299 -0.09 -0.63 12.50
CA ASN A 299 -1.26 -0.56 11.62
C ASN A 299 -1.87 -1.95 11.41
N THR A 300 -1.06 -2.94 11.02
CA THR A 300 -1.53 -4.31 10.82
C THR A 300 -2.14 -4.90 12.09
N LEU A 301 -1.51 -4.71 13.25
CA LEU A 301 -2.03 -5.20 14.53
C LEU A 301 -3.38 -4.55 14.89
N TRP A 302 -3.49 -3.23 14.77
CA TRP A 302 -4.74 -2.51 15.02
C TRP A 302 -5.86 -2.90 14.05
N LEU A 303 -5.52 -3.14 12.78
CA LEU A 303 -6.48 -3.63 11.80
C LEU A 303 -6.95 -5.04 12.13
N ILE A 304 -6.07 -5.95 12.56
CA ILE A 304 -6.47 -7.30 12.99
C ILE A 304 -7.41 -7.23 14.20
N ILE A 305 -7.09 -6.40 15.20
CA ILE A 305 -7.92 -6.24 16.40
C ILE A 305 -9.32 -5.70 16.04
N ASN A 306 -9.37 -4.67 15.21
CA ASN A 306 -10.65 -4.10 14.76
C ASN A 306 -11.43 -5.05 13.85
N ASP A 307 -10.74 -5.81 13.01
CA ASP A 307 -11.35 -6.84 12.14
C ASP A 307 -12.04 -7.92 12.97
N VAL A 308 -11.39 -8.42 14.02
CA VAL A 308 -12.00 -9.37 14.97
C VAL A 308 -13.15 -8.74 15.73
N SER A 309 -13.02 -7.48 16.18
CA SER A 309 -14.08 -6.78 16.93
C SER A 309 -15.34 -6.55 16.09
N PHE A 310 -15.16 -6.09 14.84
CA PHE A 310 -16.26 -5.94 13.89
C PHE A 310 -16.81 -7.30 13.43
N GLY A 311 -15.96 -8.32 13.31
CA GLY A 311 -16.38 -9.68 13.00
C GLY A 311 -17.25 -10.30 14.10
N ALA A 312 -16.91 -10.06 15.38
CA ALA A 312 -17.74 -10.45 16.51
C ALA A 312 -19.10 -9.76 16.48
N SER A 313 -19.11 -8.45 16.21
CA SER A 313 -20.34 -7.66 16.10
C SER A 313 -21.23 -8.15 14.94
N LEU A 314 -20.66 -8.35 13.76
CA LEU A 314 -21.37 -8.88 12.59
C LEU A 314 -21.89 -10.30 12.87
N GLY A 315 -21.08 -11.15 13.50
CA GLY A 315 -21.46 -12.52 13.84
C GLY A 315 -22.69 -12.58 14.74
N GLY A 316 -22.76 -11.71 15.76
CA GLY A 316 -23.95 -11.57 16.61
C GLY A 316 -25.20 -11.20 15.80
N ILE A 317 -25.09 -10.15 14.96
CA ILE A 317 -26.20 -9.68 14.10
C ILE A 317 -26.70 -10.78 13.15
N LEU A 318 -25.78 -11.54 12.54
CA LEU A 318 -26.10 -12.65 11.65
C LEU A 318 -26.82 -13.78 12.37
N TYR A 319 -26.41 -14.12 13.59
CA TYR A 319 -27.01 -15.22 14.35
C TYR A 319 -28.44 -14.89 14.81
N GLU A 320 -28.64 -13.67 15.31
CA GLU A 320 -29.95 -13.20 15.76
C GLU A 320 -30.96 -13.18 14.60
N ASN A 321 -30.56 -12.65 13.45
CA ASN A 321 -31.44 -12.45 12.30
C ASN A 321 -31.41 -13.58 11.26
N ARG A 322 -30.78 -14.73 11.57
CA ARG A 322 -30.47 -15.82 10.61
C ARG A 322 -31.67 -16.27 9.76
N ILE A 323 -32.86 -16.38 10.34
CA ILE A 323 -34.07 -16.89 9.66
C ILE A 323 -34.59 -15.83 8.67
N VAL A 324 -34.76 -14.59 9.12
CA VAL A 324 -35.26 -13.49 8.30
C VAL A 324 -34.27 -13.17 7.18
N MET A 325 -32.98 -13.16 7.49
CA MET A 325 -31.92 -12.96 6.49
C MET A 325 -31.89 -14.10 5.47
N ALA A 326 -31.97 -15.36 5.90
CA ALA A 326 -32.00 -16.50 4.98
C ALA A 326 -33.19 -16.42 4.01
N GLN A 327 -34.38 -16.07 4.50
CA GLN A 327 -35.57 -15.90 3.66
C GLN A 327 -35.40 -14.76 2.65
N ASN A 328 -34.96 -13.58 3.11
CA ASN A 328 -34.77 -12.42 2.23
C ASN A 328 -33.69 -12.67 1.18
N ILE A 329 -32.58 -13.30 1.56
CA ILE A 329 -31.50 -13.69 0.63
C ILE A 329 -32.01 -14.74 -0.35
N SER A 330 -32.79 -15.73 0.13
CA SER A 330 -33.37 -16.77 -0.71
C SER A 330 -34.24 -16.19 -1.82
N THR A 331 -35.19 -15.32 -1.45
CA THR A 331 -36.09 -14.65 -2.40
C THR A 331 -35.32 -13.75 -3.35
N SER A 332 -34.38 -12.95 -2.84
CA SER A 332 -33.60 -12.01 -3.65
C SER A 332 -32.71 -12.72 -4.66
N LEU A 333 -31.98 -13.78 -4.24
CA LEU A 333 -31.12 -14.53 -5.14
C LEU A 333 -31.92 -15.34 -6.16
N SER A 334 -33.06 -15.91 -5.77
CA SER A 334 -33.96 -16.61 -6.72
C SER A 334 -34.47 -15.64 -7.78
N TYR A 335 -34.90 -14.44 -7.38
CA TYR A 335 -35.34 -13.41 -8.30
C TYR A 335 -34.21 -12.96 -9.26
N LEU A 336 -33.03 -12.66 -8.73
CA LEU A 336 -31.90 -12.14 -9.51
C LEU A 336 -31.23 -13.18 -10.42
N LEU A 337 -31.12 -14.44 -9.97
CA LEU A 337 -30.35 -15.48 -10.67
C LEU A 337 -31.22 -16.40 -11.54
N TYR A 338 -32.54 -16.45 -11.31
CA TYR A 338 -33.45 -17.28 -12.09
C TYR A 338 -34.50 -16.45 -12.81
N GLU A 339 -35.36 -15.75 -12.08
CA GLU A 339 -36.54 -15.08 -12.68
C GLU A 339 -36.16 -13.97 -13.67
N ILE A 340 -35.20 -13.10 -13.31
CA ILE A 340 -34.74 -12.04 -14.22
C ILE A 340 -34.10 -12.63 -15.49
N PRO A 341 -33.09 -13.54 -15.41
CA PRO A 341 -32.51 -14.16 -16.60
C PRO A 341 -33.53 -14.87 -17.49
N VAL A 342 -34.48 -15.62 -16.92
CA VAL A 342 -35.54 -16.30 -17.69
C VAL A 342 -36.39 -15.27 -18.42
N ARG A 343 -36.98 -14.32 -17.69
CA ARG A 343 -37.89 -13.31 -18.25
C ARG A 343 -37.22 -12.49 -19.36
N ILE A 344 -35.96 -12.10 -19.16
CA ILE A 344 -35.22 -11.32 -20.16
C ILE A 344 -34.90 -12.17 -21.40
N THR A 345 -34.60 -13.45 -21.22
CA THR A 345 -34.35 -14.37 -22.34
C THR A 345 -35.64 -14.59 -23.17
N GLU A 346 -36.79 -14.71 -22.51
CA GLU A 346 -38.11 -14.80 -23.19
C GLU A 346 -38.47 -13.49 -23.91
N ILE A 347 -38.18 -12.32 -23.32
CA ILE A 347 -38.39 -11.02 -23.98
C ILE A 347 -37.51 -10.87 -25.23
N LEU A 348 -36.28 -11.40 -25.19
CA LEU A 348 -35.37 -11.40 -26.34
C LEU A 348 -35.87 -12.31 -27.48
N GLU A 349 -36.68 -13.34 -27.18
CA GLU A 349 -37.32 -14.18 -28.19
C GLU A 349 -38.43 -13.43 -28.94
N HIS A 350 -39.26 -12.67 -28.22
CA HIS A 350 -40.48 -12.03 -28.74
C HIS A 350 -40.30 -10.56 -29.15
N ASN A 351 -39.20 -10.23 -29.85
CA ASN A 351 -38.89 -8.89 -30.38
C ASN A 351 -38.75 -7.80 -29.28
N PRO A 352 -37.59 -7.72 -28.62
CA PRO A 352 -37.31 -6.67 -27.65
C PRO A 352 -37.40 -5.28 -28.32
N LEU A 353 -38.05 -4.33 -27.64
CA LEU A 353 -38.14 -2.92 -28.06
C LEU A 353 -38.80 -2.66 -29.42
N GLY A 354 -39.55 -3.63 -29.98
CA GLY A 354 -40.24 -3.48 -31.27
C GLY A 354 -39.34 -3.62 -32.50
N ILE A 355 -38.07 -4.02 -32.32
CA ILE A 355 -37.18 -4.38 -33.42
C ILE A 355 -37.52 -5.80 -33.87
N LYS A 356 -37.89 -5.97 -35.14
CA LYS A 356 -38.16 -7.29 -35.71
C LYS A 356 -36.85 -8.08 -35.82
N LEU A 357 -36.66 -9.00 -34.89
CA LEU A 357 -35.57 -9.97 -34.88
C LEU A 357 -35.90 -11.14 -35.83
N ASN A 358 -34.88 -11.89 -36.19
CA ASN A 358 -35.04 -13.17 -36.86
C ASN A 358 -35.59 -14.20 -35.85
N ASP A 359 -36.82 -14.66 -36.10
CA ASP A 359 -37.58 -15.53 -35.19
C ASP A 359 -36.92 -16.89 -34.94
N GLU A 360 -36.28 -17.49 -35.96
CA GLU A 360 -35.64 -18.80 -35.81
C GLU A 360 -34.36 -18.73 -34.97
N LEU A 361 -33.53 -17.71 -35.22
CA LEU A 361 -32.30 -17.52 -34.46
C LEU A 361 -32.59 -17.06 -33.02
N SER A 362 -33.59 -16.18 -32.82
CA SER A 362 -33.98 -15.76 -31.47
C SER A 362 -34.51 -16.94 -30.65
N ARG A 363 -35.36 -17.80 -31.23
CA ARG A 363 -35.88 -19.02 -30.59
C ARG A 363 -34.77 -20.01 -30.26
N PHE A 364 -33.81 -20.21 -31.17
CA PHE A 364 -32.67 -21.09 -30.92
C PHE A 364 -31.81 -20.60 -29.75
N LEU A 365 -31.42 -19.32 -29.74
CA LEU A 365 -30.62 -18.74 -28.66
C LEU A 365 -31.37 -18.71 -27.34
N SER A 366 -32.65 -18.35 -27.35
CA SER A 366 -33.53 -18.37 -26.19
C SER A 366 -33.57 -19.78 -25.57
N SER A 367 -33.87 -20.79 -26.38
CA SER A 367 -33.93 -22.19 -25.94
C SER A 367 -32.60 -22.67 -25.35
N LEU A 368 -31.47 -22.31 -25.99
CA LEU A 368 -30.13 -22.63 -25.49
C LEU A 368 -29.86 -22.00 -24.12
N PHE A 369 -30.16 -20.71 -23.96
CA PHE A 369 -29.90 -20.00 -22.70
C PHE A 369 -30.85 -20.46 -21.60
N LEU A 370 -32.14 -20.67 -21.89
CA LEU A 370 -33.11 -21.24 -20.95
C LEU A 370 -32.67 -22.62 -20.46
N LEU A 371 -32.17 -23.48 -21.35
CA LEU A 371 -31.61 -24.79 -20.97
C LEU A 371 -30.47 -24.65 -19.96
N ILE A 372 -29.55 -23.71 -20.20
CA ILE A 372 -28.43 -23.45 -19.28
C ILE A 372 -28.94 -22.87 -17.95
N ILE A 373 -29.91 -21.94 -17.98
CA ILE A 373 -30.50 -21.39 -16.75
C ILE A 373 -31.09 -22.53 -15.92
N GLU A 374 -31.94 -23.38 -16.52
CA GLU A 374 -32.58 -24.49 -15.82
C GLU A 374 -31.56 -25.50 -15.29
N PHE A 375 -30.53 -25.84 -16.09
CA PHE A 375 -29.45 -26.72 -15.66
C PHE A 375 -28.67 -26.16 -14.46
N THR A 376 -28.30 -24.88 -14.49
CA THR A 376 -27.55 -24.26 -13.38
C THR A 376 -28.43 -24.03 -12.15
N TYR A 377 -29.71 -23.70 -12.36
CA TYR A 377 -30.69 -23.52 -11.31
C TYR A 377 -30.93 -24.81 -10.54
N THR A 378 -31.28 -25.88 -11.25
CA THR A 378 -31.52 -27.20 -10.67
C THR A 378 -30.24 -27.85 -10.12
N GLY A 379 -29.10 -27.61 -10.76
CA GLY A 379 -27.81 -28.21 -10.39
C GLY A 379 -27.28 -27.73 -9.03
N TRP A 380 -27.01 -26.43 -8.87
CA TRP A 380 -26.38 -25.92 -7.64
C TRP A 380 -27.02 -24.67 -7.04
N ILE A 381 -27.69 -23.83 -7.83
CA ILE A 381 -28.25 -22.56 -7.32
C ILE A 381 -29.42 -22.83 -6.37
N ARG A 382 -30.41 -23.64 -6.78
CA ARG A 382 -31.57 -24.00 -5.96
C ARG A 382 -31.18 -24.65 -4.62
N PRO A 383 -30.35 -25.72 -4.56
CA PRO A 383 -29.97 -26.31 -3.28
C PRO A 383 -29.17 -25.35 -2.38
N CYS A 384 -28.37 -24.43 -2.94
CA CYS A 384 -27.64 -23.44 -2.13
C CYS A 384 -28.50 -22.29 -1.60
N ILE A 385 -29.63 -21.99 -2.25
CA ILE A 385 -30.50 -20.85 -1.93
C ILE A 385 -31.71 -21.27 -1.09
N GLN A 386 -31.92 -22.57 -0.86
CA GLN A 386 -32.98 -23.06 0.02
C GLN A 386 -32.86 -22.42 1.42
N PRO A 387 -33.96 -21.88 1.99
CA PRO A 387 -33.91 -21.16 3.27
C PRO A 387 -33.25 -21.95 4.42
N GLU A 388 -33.45 -23.27 4.45
CA GLU A 388 -32.83 -24.15 5.43
C GLU A 388 -31.30 -24.19 5.29
N THR A 389 -30.80 -24.42 4.08
CA THR A 389 -29.36 -24.43 3.79
C THR A 389 -28.70 -23.08 4.03
N LEU A 390 -29.37 -21.98 3.65
CA LEU A 390 -28.90 -20.62 3.91
C LEU A 390 -28.87 -20.32 5.40
N THR A 391 -29.85 -20.80 6.18
CA THR A 391 -29.86 -20.63 7.63
C THR A 391 -28.63 -21.31 8.25
N GLN A 392 -28.32 -22.55 7.86
CA GLN A 392 -27.10 -23.24 8.31
C GLN A 392 -25.83 -22.52 7.85
N GLY A 393 -25.81 -22.05 6.60
CA GLY A 393 -24.72 -21.25 6.05
C GLY A 393 -24.47 -19.97 6.84
N ILE A 394 -25.52 -19.23 7.22
CA ILE A 394 -25.43 -18.01 8.03
C ILE A 394 -24.95 -18.31 9.45
N ILE A 395 -25.36 -19.43 10.05
CA ILE A 395 -24.87 -19.85 11.37
C ILE A 395 -23.36 -20.13 11.31
N VAL A 396 -22.91 -20.89 10.31
CA VAL A 396 -21.47 -21.16 10.10
C VAL A 396 -20.71 -19.86 9.84
N LEU A 397 -21.26 -18.98 9.00
CA LEU A 397 -20.68 -17.68 8.69
C LEU A 397 -20.57 -16.79 9.94
N SER A 398 -21.58 -16.81 10.80
CA SER A 398 -21.59 -16.10 12.09
C SER A 398 -20.44 -16.58 12.98
N HIS A 399 -20.30 -17.89 13.17
CA HIS A 399 -19.22 -18.45 13.98
C HIS A 399 -17.83 -18.11 13.41
N ILE A 400 -17.64 -18.26 12.09
CA ILE A 400 -16.38 -17.89 11.42
C ILE A 400 -16.09 -16.39 11.57
N SER A 401 -17.09 -15.54 11.41
CA SER A 401 -16.99 -14.08 11.58
C SER A 401 -16.53 -13.71 12.99
N THR A 402 -17.09 -14.36 14.02
CA THR A 402 -16.69 -14.10 15.41
C THR A 402 -15.26 -14.55 15.73
N LEU A 403 -14.79 -15.64 15.12
CA LEU A 403 -13.47 -16.21 15.41
C LEU A 403 -12.34 -15.50 14.65
N ILE A 404 -12.52 -15.27 13.35
CA ILE A 404 -11.44 -14.86 12.46
C ILE A 404 -11.52 -13.36 12.09
N GLY A 405 -12.71 -12.75 12.17
CA GLY A 405 -12.94 -11.34 11.88
C GLY A 405 -13.85 -11.09 10.66
N LEU A 406 -14.17 -9.81 10.42
CA LEU A 406 -15.09 -9.31 9.39
C LEU A 406 -14.60 -9.58 7.95
N THR A 407 -13.29 -9.60 7.72
CA THR A 407 -12.72 -9.80 6.38
C THR A 407 -13.03 -11.19 5.79
N PHE A 408 -13.16 -12.21 6.64
CA PHE A 408 -13.46 -13.58 6.22
C PHE A 408 -14.87 -13.79 5.65
N PRO A 409 -15.96 -13.38 6.33
CA PRO A 409 -17.30 -13.49 5.75
C PRO A 409 -17.46 -12.65 4.48
N LEU A 410 -16.78 -11.51 4.38
CA LEU A 410 -16.76 -10.70 3.16
C LEU A 410 -16.08 -11.45 1.99
N ALA A 411 -14.94 -12.09 2.23
CA ALA A 411 -14.27 -12.91 1.23
C ALA A 411 -15.12 -14.13 0.81
N LEU A 412 -15.78 -14.80 1.76
CA LEU A 412 -16.72 -15.89 1.49
C LEU A 412 -17.90 -15.42 0.63
N ALA A 413 -18.43 -14.22 0.89
CA ALA A 413 -19.52 -13.64 0.10
C ALA A 413 -19.10 -13.39 -1.35
N VAL A 414 -17.86 -12.92 -1.60
CA VAL A 414 -17.32 -12.75 -2.96
C VAL A 414 -17.22 -14.09 -3.70
N ASP A 415 -16.73 -15.13 -3.03
CA ASP A 415 -16.60 -16.47 -3.62
C ASP A 415 -17.97 -17.11 -3.87
N PHE A 416 -18.89 -17.00 -2.91
CA PHE A 416 -20.27 -17.48 -3.06
C PHE A 416 -20.95 -16.83 -4.26
N LEU A 417 -20.90 -15.49 -4.35
CA LEU A 417 -21.45 -14.75 -5.49
C LEU A 417 -20.80 -15.18 -6.82
N SER A 418 -19.49 -15.39 -6.83
CA SER A 418 -18.75 -15.82 -8.03
C SER A 418 -19.21 -17.18 -8.56
N ILE A 419 -19.53 -18.12 -7.67
CA ILE A 419 -20.08 -19.43 -8.03
C ILE A 419 -21.54 -19.30 -8.48
N MET A 420 -22.35 -18.53 -7.75
CA MET A 420 -23.78 -18.37 -8.04
C MET A 420 -24.05 -17.71 -9.41
N THR A 421 -23.17 -16.81 -9.86
CA THR A 421 -23.31 -16.03 -11.11
C THR A 421 -22.52 -16.61 -12.29
N LEU A 422 -22.08 -17.87 -12.19
CA LEU A 422 -21.31 -18.53 -13.25
C LEU A 422 -22.07 -18.55 -14.58
N HIS A 423 -23.37 -18.85 -14.55
CA HIS A 423 -24.22 -18.88 -15.75
C HIS A 423 -24.27 -17.52 -16.47
N ILE A 424 -24.31 -16.39 -15.73
CA ILE A 424 -24.24 -15.04 -16.31
C ILE A 424 -22.91 -14.83 -17.04
N THR A 425 -21.81 -15.26 -16.42
CA THR A 425 -20.48 -15.20 -17.04
C THR A 425 -20.44 -16.05 -18.30
N LEU A 426 -21.07 -17.24 -18.27
CA LEU A 426 -21.17 -18.14 -19.42
C LEU A 426 -22.00 -17.53 -20.56
N PHE A 427 -23.15 -16.91 -20.28
CA PHE A 427 -23.98 -16.23 -21.30
C PHE A 427 -23.22 -15.13 -22.00
N TYR A 428 -22.52 -14.30 -21.23
CA TYR A 428 -21.66 -13.27 -21.79
C TYR A 428 -20.56 -13.89 -22.66
N MET A 429 -19.87 -14.94 -22.21
CA MET A 429 -18.81 -15.57 -23.01
C MET A 429 -19.33 -16.18 -24.31
N ILE A 430 -20.47 -16.88 -24.27
CA ILE A 430 -21.10 -17.49 -25.46
C ILE A 430 -21.54 -16.38 -26.43
N SER A 431 -22.33 -15.41 -25.95
CA SER A 431 -22.85 -14.33 -26.80
C SER A 431 -21.75 -13.46 -27.39
N ALA A 432 -20.73 -13.09 -26.60
CA ALA A 432 -19.56 -12.35 -27.08
C ALA A 432 -18.80 -13.12 -28.15
N LYS A 433 -18.59 -14.44 -27.94
CA LYS A 433 -17.88 -15.28 -28.91
C LYS A 433 -18.65 -15.40 -30.23
N VAL A 434 -19.96 -15.64 -30.15
CA VAL A 434 -20.83 -15.73 -31.33
C VAL A 434 -20.85 -14.40 -32.09
N TYR A 435 -21.05 -13.27 -31.39
CA TYR A 435 -21.03 -11.94 -31.99
C TYR A 435 -19.69 -11.59 -32.63
N HIS A 436 -18.57 -11.88 -31.96
CA HIS A 436 -17.23 -11.67 -32.51
C HIS A 436 -16.99 -12.48 -33.78
N VAL A 437 -17.38 -13.77 -33.80
CA VAL A 437 -17.27 -14.61 -35.00
C VAL A 437 -18.14 -14.04 -36.13
N HIS A 438 -19.36 -13.59 -35.82
CA HIS A 438 -20.28 -13.00 -36.79
C HIS A 438 -19.69 -11.75 -37.46
N ILE A 439 -19.19 -10.79 -36.67
CA ILE A 439 -18.53 -9.59 -37.18
C ILE A 439 -17.26 -9.94 -37.97
N TYR A 440 -16.48 -10.92 -37.52
CA TYR A 440 -15.29 -11.38 -38.22
C TYR A 440 -15.61 -11.95 -39.61
N VAL A 441 -16.65 -12.80 -39.72
CA VAL A 441 -17.09 -13.38 -41.00
C VAL A 441 -17.66 -12.28 -41.91
N MET A 442 -18.50 -11.39 -41.38
CA MET A 442 -19.02 -10.25 -42.14
C MET A 442 -17.91 -9.36 -42.68
N LYS A 443 -16.89 -9.06 -41.88
CA LYS A 443 -15.73 -8.28 -42.32
C LYS A 443 -14.95 -8.98 -43.44
N SER A 444 -14.79 -10.29 -43.34
CA SER A 444 -14.12 -11.09 -44.38
C SER A 444 -14.91 -11.08 -45.70
N LEU A 445 -16.24 -11.23 -45.63
CA LEU A 445 -17.12 -11.17 -46.81
C LEU A 445 -17.23 -9.74 -47.37
N PHE A 446 -17.15 -8.72 -46.53
CA PHE A 446 -17.10 -7.34 -46.99
C PHE A 446 -15.88 -7.09 -47.87
N TYR A 447 -14.71 -7.62 -47.50
CA TYR A 447 -13.53 -7.55 -48.36
C TYR A 447 -13.68 -8.32 -49.67
N LEU A 448 -14.38 -9.46 -49.66
CA LEU A 448 -14.71 -10.22 -50.87
C LEU A 448 -15.43 -9.33 -51.91
N PHE A 449 -16.37 -8.46 -51.49
CA PHE A 449 -17.06 -7.52 -52.40
C PHE A 449 -16.15 -6.48 -53.03
N TYR A 450 -15.12 -6.06 -52.30
CA TYR A 450 -14.14 -5.09 -52.79
C TYR A 450 -13.04 -5.74 -53.64
N GLY A 451 -13.08 -7.05 -53.89
CA GLY A 451 -11.99 -7.75 -54.55
C GLY A 451 -10.73 -7.84 -53.67
N LYS A 452 -10.90 -7.86 -52.35
CA LYS A 452 -9.80 -7.81 -51.38
C LYS A 452 -9.78 -9.06 -50.50
N LYS A 453 -8.59 -9.50 -50.11
CA LYS A 453 -8.37 -10.64 -49.21
C LYS A 453 -7.40 -10.26 -48.10
N GLN A 454 -7.76 -10.55 -46.86
CA GLN A 454 -6.85 -10.33 -45.73
C GLN A 454 -5.80 -11.44 -45.66
N ASN A 455 -4.54 -11.07 -45.81
CA ASN A 455 -3.41 -11.98 -45.68
C ASN A 455 -3.01 -12.12 -44.20
N ARG A 456 -3.37 -13.24 -43.58
CA ARG A 456 -3.08 -13.55 -42.17
C ARG A 456 -1.58 -13.56 -41.88
N LEU A 457 -0.74 -14.02 -42.81
CA LEU A 457 0.71 -14.16 -42.63
C LEU A 457 1.43 -12.81 -42.61
N ARG A 458 1.02 -11.90 -43.50
CA ARG A 458 1.65 -10.56 -43.65
C ARG A 458 0.87 -9.43 -42.97
N LYS A 459 -0.23 -9.75 -42.27
CA LYS A 459 -1.13 -8.79 -41.58
C LYS A 459 -1.55 -7.60 -42.44
N ARG A 460 -1.76 -7.80 -43.74
CA ARG A 460 -2.15 -6.76 -44.71
C ARG A 460 -3.35 -7.20 -45.55
N ILE A 461 -3.96 -6.26 -46.28
CA ILE A 461 -5.06 -6.52 -47.22
C ILE A 461 -4.45 -6.54 -48.62
N ASP A 462 -4.59 -7.67 -49.33
CA ASP A 462 -4.11 -7.86 -50.69
C ASP A 462 -5.31 -7.78 -51.66
N ASP A 463 -5.10 -7.23 -52.85
CA ASP A 463 -6.09 -7.29 -53.94
C ASP A 463 -6.10 -8.70 -54.54
N THR A 464 -7.28 -9.23 -54.85
CA THR A 464 -7.47 -10.59 -55.37
C THR A 464 -8.64 -10.60 -56.35
N HIS A 465 -8.43 -11.22 -57.51
CA HIS A 465 -9.48 -11.41 -58.49
C HIS A 465 -10.31 -12.63 -58.10
N PHE A 466 -11.57 -12.41 -57.76
CA PHE A 466 -12.53 -13.48 -57.44
C PHE A 466 -13.41 -13.78 -58.65
N GLU A 467 -13.77 -15.05 -58.82
CA GLU A 467 -14.73 -15.47 -59.85
C GLU A 467 -16.15 -14.96 -59.51
N LEU A 468 -16.98 -14.81 -60.54
CA LEU A 468 -18.34 -14.29 -60.40
C LEU A 468 -19.19 -15.13 -59.44
N ASP A 469 -19.06 -16.46 -59.52
CA ASP A 469 -19.80 -17.39 -58.65
C ASP A 469 -19.42 -17.23 -57.18
N GLN A 470 -18.14 -17.00 -56.89
CA GLN A 470 -17.65 -16.77 -55.53
C GLN A 470 -18.16 -15.44 -54.97
N LEU A 471 -18.17 -14.40 -55.80
CA LEU A 471 -18.72 -13.09 -55.43
C LEU A 471 -20.22 -13.20 -55.14
N LEU A 472 -20.97 -13.89 -56.01
CA LEU A 472 -22.42 -14.06 -55.89
C LEU A 472 -22.80 -14.85 -54.62
N MET A 473 -22.13 -15.98 -54.38
CA MET A 473 -22.30 -16.75 -53.15
C MET A 473 -21.94 -15.93 -51.91
N GLY A 474 -20.85 -15.17 -51.98
CA GLY A 474 -20.44 -14.24 -50.93
C GLY A 474 -21.51 -13.20 -50.62
N THR A 475 -22.13 -12.60 -51.64
CA THR A 475 -23.20 -11.60 -51.47
C THR A 475 -24.42 -12.21 -50.81
N LEU A 476 -24.84 -13.41 -51.22
CA LEU A 476 -25.98 -14.09 -50.60
C LEU A 476 -25.73 -14.37 -49.12
N ILE A 477 -24.60 -14.98 -48.77
CA ILE A 477 -24.26 -15.26 -47.37
C ILE A 477 -24.16 -13.97 -46.55
N PHE A 478 -23.54 -12.92 -47.10
CA PHE A 478 -23.42 -11.64 -46.42
C PHE A 478 -24.77 -10.96 -46.15
N THR A 479 -25.68 -10.98 -47.13
CA THR A 479 -27.03 -10.41 -46.93
C THR A 479 -27.76 -11.14 -45.79
N VAL A 480 -27.68 -12.48 -45.74
CA VAL A 480 -28.23 -13.27 -44.62
C VAL A 480 -27.57 -12.87 -43.29
N LEU A 481 -26.25 -12.76 -43.23
CA LEU A 481 -25.55 -12.37 -42.01
C LEU A 481 -25.89 -10.94 -41.55
N ILE A 482 -26.13 -10.00 -42.46
CA ILE A 482 -26.61 -8.66 -42.11
C ILE A 482 -27.97 -8.76 -41.42
N PHE A 483 -28.90 -9.57 -41.94
CA PHE A 483 -30.22 -9.71 -41.34
C PHE A 483 -30.21 -10.45 -40.00
N LEU A 484 -29.22 -11.32 -39.76
CA LEU A 484 -29.02 -11.99 -38.47
C LEU A 484 -28.23 -11.13 -37.44
N LEU A 485 -27.57 -10.06 -37.88
CA LEU A 485 -26.75 -9.24 -36.98
C LEU A 485 -27.55 -8.57 -35.84
N PRO A 486 -28.74 -7.96 -36.07
CA PRO A 486 -29.49 -7.31 -35.01
C PRO A 486 -29.88 -8.26 -33.87
N THR A 487 -30.16 -9.53 -34.17
CA THR A 487 -30.52 -10.52 -33.14
C THR A 487 -29.33 -10.83 -32.25
N LEU A 488 -28.19 -11.19 -32.86
CA LEU A 488 -26.97 -11.50 -32.12
C LEU A 488 -26.49 -10.31 -31.31
N PHE A 489 -26.59 -9.11 -31.88
CA PHE A 489 -26.22 -7.88 -31.19
C PHE A 489 -27.10 -7.62 -29.96
N SER A 490 -28.42 -7.83 -30.06
CA SER A 490 -29.36 -7.64 -28.95
C SER A 490 -29.06 -8.61 -27.79
N PHE A 491 -28.89 -9.90 -28.07
CA PHE A 491 -28.52 -10.89 -27.05
C PHE A 491 -27.15 -10.56 -26.42
N TYR A 492 -26.15 -10.21 -27.23
CA TYR A 492 -24.84 -9.81 -26.75
C TYR A 492 -24.89 -8.60 -25.82
N LEU A 493 -25.64 -7.55 -26.19
CA LEU A 493 -25.72 -6.32 -25.42
C LEU A 493 -26.35 -6.57 -24.05
N VAL A 494 -27.47 -7.30 -23.99
CA VAL A 494 -28.16 -7.61 -22.74
C VAL A 494 -27.27 -8.41 -21.78
N TYR A 495 -26.62 -9.48 -22.24
CA TYR A 495 -25.74 -10.25 -21.37
C TYR A 495 -24.43 -9.50 -21.02
N THR A 496 -23.99 -8.57 -21.85
CA THR A 496 -22.90 -7.65 -21.49
C THR A 496 -23.31 -6.74 -20.33
N VAL A 497 -24.54 -6.20 -20.33
CA VAL A 497 -25.06 -5.40 -19.21
C VAL A 497 -25.12 -6.24 -17.93
N PHE A 498 -25.66 -7.46 -17.98
CA PHE A 498 -25.66 -8.34 -16.81
C PHE A 498 -24.25 -8.63 -16.30
N ARG A 499 -23.29 -8.87 -17.21
CA ARG A 499 -21.90 -9.08 -16.83
C ARG A 499 -21.29 -7.85 -16.17
N LEU A 500 -21.57 -6.65 -16.66
CA LEU A 500 -21.06 -5.41 -16.06
C LEU A 500 -21.64 -5.22 -14.65
N ILE A 501 -22.94 -5.46 -14.45
CA ILE A 501 -23.58 -5.38 -13.13
C ILE A 501 -22.94 -6.39 -12.16
N ASP A 502 -22.86 -7.66 -12.54
CA ASP A 502 -22.21 -8.73 -11.76
C ASP A 502 -20.77 -8.36 -11.37
N LEU A 503 -19.99 -7.88 -12.34
CA LEU A 503 -18.60 -7.51 -12.15
C LEU A 503 -18.46 -6.31 -11.21
N THR A 504 -19.28 -5.27 -11.36
CA THR A 504 -19.25 -4.10 -10.46
C THR A 504 -19.54 -4.48 -9.02
N LEU A 505 -20.48 -5.41 -8.79
CA LEU A 505 -20.82 -5.89 -7.46
C LEU A 505 -19.63 -6.64 -6.83
N LYS A 506 -19.01 -7.58 -7.56
CA LYS A 506 -17.81 -8.31 -7.09
C LYS A 506 -16.65 -7.37 -6.78
N VAL A 507 -16.36 -6.45 -7.69
CA VAL A 507 -15.30 -5.45 -7.53
C VAL A 507 -15.56 -4.57 -6.30
N SER A 508 -16.80 -4.15 -6.05
CA SER A 508 -17.13 -3.32 -4.89
C SER A 508 -16.86 -4.03 -3.56
N LEU A 509 -17.17 -5.33 -3.49
CA LEU A 509 -16.88 -6.17 -2.33
C LEU A 509 -15.37 -6.38 -2.16
N GLU A 510 -14.64 -6.67 -3.24
CA GLU A 510 -13.17 -6.80 -3.22
C GLU A 510 -12.48 -5.50 -2.81
N LEU A 511 -12.99 -4.33 -3.25
CA LEU A 511 -12.49 -3.03 -2.83
C LEU A 511 -12.75 -2.77 -1.35
N THR A 512 -13.92 -3.16 -0.85
CA THR A 512 -14.26 -3.07 0.58
C THR A 512 -13.30 -3.95 1.41
N LEU A 513 -13.01 -5.16 0.93
CA LEU A 513 -12.03 -6.06 1.55
C LEU A 513 -10.63 -5.45 1.57
N ALA A 514 -10.20 -4.82 0.47
CA ALA A 514 -8.94 -4.11 0.38
C ALA A 514 -8.85 -2.91 1.33
N LEU A 515 -9.96 -2.16 1.47
CA LEU A 515 -10.06 -1.03 2.38
C LEU A 515 -9.89 -1.48 3.83
N VAL A 516 -10.63 -2.51 4.26
CA VAL A 516 -10.54 -3.02 5.64
C VAL A 516 -9.13 -3.55 5.96
N ASN A 517 -8.47 -4.22 5.00
CA ASN A 517 -7.15 -4.82 5.21
C ASN A 517 -5.98 -3.83 5.24
N HIS A 518 -6.09 -2.65 4.62
CA HIS A 518 -4.98 -1.68 4.52
C HIS A 518 -5.31 -0.29 5.04
N PHE A 519 -6.48 -0.07 5.62
CA PHE A 519 -6.88 1.24 6.13
C PHE A 519 -5.76 1.81 7.02
N PRO A 520 -5.28 3.05 6.80
CA PRO A 520 -4.14 3.62 7.51
C PRO A 520 -4.57 4.10 8.91
N LEU A 521 -5.21 3.23 9.68
CA LEU A 521 -5.83 3.51 10.97
C LEU A 521 -4.81 4.04 11.97
N PHE A 522 -3.67 3.38 12.08
CA PHE A 522 -2.64 3.76 13.03
C PHE A 522 -1.96 5.07 12.62
N ALA A 523 -1.70 5.27 11.32
CA ALA A 523 -1.18 6.54 10.83
C ALA A 523 -2.17 7.70 11.08
N LEU A 524 -3.46 7.48 10.86
CA LEU A 524 -4.51 8.45 11.14
C LEU A 524 -4.62 8.75 12.64
N LEU A 525 -4.55 7.74 13.49
CA LEU A 525 -4.52 7.89 14.95
C LEU A 525 -3.31 8.73 15.40
N LEU A 526 -2.11 8.44 14.85
CA LEU A 526 -0.92 9.24 15.11
C LEU A 526 -1.10 10.68 14.65
N ARG A 527 -1.69 10.90 13.47
CA ARG A 527 -1.95 12.22 12.91
C ARG A 527 -2.88 13.06 13.79
N ILE A 528 -3.92 12.44 14.34
CA ILE A 528 -4.88 13.08 15.26
C ILE A 528 -4.23 13.37 16.61
N LYS A 529 -3.48 12.41 17.17
CA LYS A 529 -2.87 12.55 18.49
C LYS A 529 -1.74 13.58 18.52
N ASP A 530 -0.88 13.58 17.51
CA ASP A 530 0.23 14.53 17.40
C ASP A 530 0.75 14.59 15.96
N ALA A 531 0.51 15.73 15.31
CA ALA A 531 0.92 16.01 13.95
C ALA A 531 2.44 15.85 13.72
N LYS A 532 3.27 16.13 14.75
CA LYS A 532 4.73 16.10 14.63
C LYS A 532 5.31 14.69 14.46
N ARG A 533 4.50 13.63 14.65
CA ARG A 533 4.91 12.23 14.51
C ARG A 533 4.94 11.74 13.07
N LEU A 534 4.28 12.46 12.17
CA LEU A 534 4.23 12.15 10.74
C LEU A 534 4.72 13.36 9.93
N PRO A 535 6.04 13.66 9.97
CA PRO A 535 6.64 14.68 9.12
C PRO A 535 6.40 14.42 7.63
N GLY A 536 5.84 15.43 6.96
CA GLY A 536 5.67 15.55 5.52
C GLY A 536 6.68 16.51 4.87
N GLY A 537 7.55 17.13 5.68
CA GLY A 537 8.52 18.14 5.27
C GLY A 537 8.83 19.11 6.42
N ILE A 538 9.62 20.14 6.13
CA ILE A 538 9.94 21.23 7.07
C ILE A 538 9.37 22.54 6.52
N LYS A 539 8.77 23.35 7.39
CA LYS A 539 8.36 24.73 7.09
C LYS A 539 9.29 25.68 7.82
N LEU A 540 9.91 26.60 7.07
CA LEU A 540 10.72 27.69 7.62
C LEU A 540 9.85 28.94 7.71
N LYS A 541 9.71 29.50 8.90
CA LYS A 541 9.06 30.80 9.11
C LYS A 541 10.14 31.84 9.43
N VAL A 542 10.13 32.96 8.72
CA VAL A 542 11.00 34.10 9.00
C VAL A 542 10.26 35.00 9.99
N GLU A 543 10.89 35.33 11.11
CA GLU A 543 10.38 36.28 12.11
C GLU A 543 11.49 37.28 12.44
N ASP A 544 11.23 38.57 12.19
CA ASP A 544 12.08 39.75 12.40
C ASP A 544 13.52 39.67 11.85
N ASP A 545 14.37 38.77 12.37
CA ASP A 545 15.74 38.51 11.87
C ASP A 545 16.24 37.06 12.15
N HIS A 546 15.33 36.15 12.50
CA HIS A 546 15.63 34.75 12.82
C HIS A 546 14.73 33.77 12.04
N LEU A 547 15.21 32.54 11.87
CA LEU A 547 14.48 31.48 11.18
C LEU A 547 13.89 30.49 12.20
N VAL A 548 12.62 30.15 12.07
CA VAL A 548 11.98 29.11 12.89
C VAL A 548 11.70 27.88 12.04
N ILE A 549 12.25 26.74 12.45
CA ILE A 549 11.98 25.42 11.89
C ILE A 549 10.73 24.84 12.53
N MET A 550 9.73 24.55 11.70
CA MET A 550 8.50 23.86 12.11
C MET A 550 8.33 22.58 11.29
N ASN A 551 7.77 21.55 11.93
CA ASN A 551 7.42 20.32 11.22
C ASN A 551 6.17 20.56 10.36
N ASN A 552 6.23 20.26 9.06
CA ASN A 552 5.08 20.28 8.17
C ASN A 552 4.50 18.86 8.09
N PRO A 553 3.38 18.57 8.77
CA PRO A 553 2.85 17.21 8.80
C PRO A 553 2.22 16.79 7.47
N ILE A 554 2.19 15.47 7.22
CA ILE A 554 1.57 14.91 6.00
C ILE A 554 0.08 15.32 5.93
N SER A 555 -0.41 15.62 4.72
CA SER A 555 -1.82 15.94 4.48
C SER A 555 -2.70 14.69 4.62
N PHE A 556 -3.96 14.87 5.03
CA PHE A 556 -4.89 13.73 5.16
C PHE A 556 -5.08 12.97 3.84
N LEU A 557 -5.19 13.68 2.73
CA LEU A 557 -5.38 13.10 1.40
C LEU A 557 -4.19 12.24 0.96
N MET A 558 -2.95 12.66 1.26
CA MET A 558 -1.76 11.88 0.93
C MET A 558 -1.72 10.52 1.64
N MET A 559 -2.34 10.39 2.83
CA MET A 559 -2.42 9.09 3.51
C MET A 559 -3.30 8.07 2.76
N PHE A 560 -4.21 8.54 1.91
CA PHE A 560 -5.12 7.70 1.11
C PHE A 560 -4.71 7.60 -0.37
N GLU A 561 -3.57 8.17 -0.77
CA GLU A 561 -3.05 8.10 -2.15
C GLU A 561 -3.12 6.68 -2.74
N PRO A 562 -2.68 5.61 -2.04
CA PRO A 562 -2.70 4.24 -2.59
C PRO A 562 -4.11 3.78 -2.99
N PHE A 563 -5.12 4.07 -2.17
CA PHE A 563 -6.51 3.70 -2.48
C PHE A 563 -7.03 4.47 -3.69
N THR A 564 -6.69 5.76 -3.77
CA THR A 564 -7.09 6.57 -4.92
C THR A 564 -6.41 6.10 -6.20
N THR A 565 -5.15 5.65 -6.15
CA THR A 565 -4.47 5.08 -7.33
C THR A 565 -5.15 3.80 -7.78
N VAL A 566 -5.51 2.90 -6.85
CA VAL A 566 -6.22 1.66 -7.19
C VAL A 566 -7.57 1.96 -7.80
N LEU A 567 -8.37 2.83 -7.18
CA LEU A 567 -9.68 3.23 -7.70
C LEU A 567 -9.56 3.85 -9.09
N ARG A 568 -8.59 4.75 -9.32
CA ARG A 568 -8.31 5.33 -10.63
C ARG A 568 -7.84 4.28 -11.64
N SER A 569 -7.07 3.28 -11.22
CA SER A 569 -6.66 2.17 -12.10
C SER A 569 -7.88 1.36 -12.53
N MET A 570 -8.78 1.04 -11.59
CA MET A 570 -10.04 0.34 -11.92
C MET A 570 -10.93 1.16 -12.84
N GLN A 571 -11.08 2.45 -12.55
CA GLN A 571 -11.87 3.36 -13.35
C GLN A 571 -11.32 3.42 -14.79
N ARG A 572 -10.00 3.51 -14.96
CA ARG A 572 -9.35 3.46 -16.27
C ARG A 572 -9.53 2.11 -16.96
N GLU A 573 -9.48 0.99 -16.24
CA GLU A 573 -9.71 -0.32 -16.84
C GLU A 573 -11.18 -0.53 -17.24
N MET A 574 -12.16 -0.01 -16.50
CA MET A 574 -13.58 -0.24 -16.80
C MET A 574 -14.19 0.80 -17.74
N LEU A 575 -13.84 2.08 -17.59
CA LEU A 575 -14.43 3.21 -18.32
C LEU A 575 -13.52 3.76 -19.44
N SER A 576 -12.55 2.99 -19.93
CA SER A 576 -11.68 3.42 -21.02
C SER A 576 -12.33 3.28 -22.40
N VAL A 577 -11.95 4.18 -23.32
CA VAL A 577 -12.29 4.05 -24.74
C VAL A 577 -11.83 2.70 -25.31
N ALA A 578 -10.75 2.13 -24.76
CA ALA A 578 -10.27 0.80 -25.14
C ALA A 578 -11.27 -0.31 -24.78
N THR A 579 -11.92 -0.26 -23.60
CA THR A 579 -12.94 -1.25 -23.24
C THR A 579 -14.20 -1.08 -24.05
N LEU A 580 -14.60 0.16 -24.35
CA LEU A 580 -15.73 0.41 -25.24
C LEU A 580 -15.46 -0.13 -26.66
N LYS A 581 -14.23 0.04 -27.18
CA LYS A 581 -13.80 -0.56 -28.44
C LYS A 581 -13.78 -2.09 -28.38
N MET A 582 -13.36 -2.66 -27.25
CA MET A 582 -13.37 -4.11 -27.01
C MET A 582 -14.80 -4.67 -27.02
N ILE A 583 -15.74 -3.98 -26.37
CA ILE A 583 -17.18 -4.31 -26.37
C ILE A 583 -17.73 -4.22 -27.80
N ALA A 584 -17.46 -3.15 -28.51
CA ALA A 584 -17.91 -2.98 -29.90
C ALA A 584 -17.40 -4.09 -30.83
N GLN A 585 -16.23 -4.68 -30.54
CA GLN A 585 -15.65 -5.79 -31.31
C GLN A 585 -16.11 -7.18 -30.83
N GLY A 586 -16.88 -7.28 -29.74
CA GLY A 586 -17.25 -8.56 -29.13
C GLY A 586 -16.10 -9.27 -28.42
N SER A 587 -15.03 -8.56 -28.09
CA SER A 587 -13.91 -9.16 -27.34
C SER A 587 -14.26 -9.28 -25.85
N VAL A 588 -13.78 -10.35 -25.22
CA VAL A 588 -14.11 -10.69 -23.84
C VAL A 588 -13.44 -9.71 -22.87
N ILE A 589 -14.23 -9.09 -22.00
CA ILE A 589 -13.73 -8.26 -20.89
C ILE A 589 -13.17 -9.20 -19.81
N GLN A 590 -11.86 -9.18 -19.63
CA GLN A 590 -11.19 -9.86 -18.53
C GLN A 590 -10.69 -8.82 -17.52
N VAL A 591 -11.28 -8.83 -16.32
CA VAL A 591 -10.70 -8.08 -15.20
C VAL A 591 -9.56 -8.88 -14.61
N GLN A 592 -8.39 -8.26 -14.56
CA GLN A 592 -7.21 -8.85 -13.96
C GLN A 592 -7.33 -8.77 -12.43
N ARG A 593 -8.09 -9.69 -11.81
CA ARG A 593 -8.24 -9.79 -10.34
C ARG A 593 -6.89 -9.76 -9.61
N ASN A 594 -5.85 -10.36 -10.20
CA ASN A 594 -4.48 -10.34 -9.68
C ASN A 594 -3.91 -8.93 -9.41
N LYS A 595 -4.32 -7.90 -10.16
CA LYS A 595 -3.86 -6.52 -9.95
C LYS A 595 -4.44 -5.90 -8.68
N LEU A 596 -5.73 -6.13 -8.41
CA LEU A 596 -6.38 -5.73 -7.15
C LEU A 596 -5.72 -6.41 -5.97
N TYR A 597 -5.43 -7.70 -6.15
CA TYR A 597 -4.79 -8.53 -5.16
C TYR A 597 -3.38 -8.07 -4.82
N ARG A 598 -2.65 -7.52 -5.79
CA ARG A 598 -1.31 -7.01 -5.57
C ARG A 598 -1.24 -5.91 -4.51
N VAL A 599 -2.29 -5.09 -4.42
CA VAL A 599 -2.44 -4.05 -3.38
C VAL A 599 -2.47 -4.69 -2.00
N LEU A 600 -3.17 -5.82 -1.87
CA LEU A 600 -3.33 -6.53 -0.60
C LEU A 600 -1.99 -7.04 -0.05
N TYR A 601 -1.03 -7.37 -0.92
CA TYR A 601 0.28 -7.92 -0.52
C TYR A 601 1.42 -6.89 -0.54
N TYR A 602 1.11 -5.63 -0.82
CA TYR A 602 2.13 -4.62 -1.11
C TYR A 602 3.10 -4.36 0.05
N ASN A 603 2.61 -4.44 1.28
CA ASN A 603 3.39 -4.23 2.51
C ASN A 603 4.19 -5.47 2.99
N LEU A 604 4.14 -6.58 2.24
CA LEU A 604 4.74 -7.86 2.61
C LEU A 604 5.92 -8.21 1.66
N PRO A 605 6.90 -9.01 2.13
CA PRO A 605 7.99 -9.49 1.26
C PRO A 605 7.46 -10.40 0.13
N ARG A 606 8.21 -10.51 -0.97
CA ARG A 606 7.86 -11.36 -2.13
C ARG A 606 7.97 -12.84 -1.82
N TYR A 607 9.01 -13.22 -1.09
CA TYR A 607 9.30 -14.60 -0.71
C TYR A 607 9.30 -14.71 0.81
N PRO A 608 8.71 -15.79 1.37
CA PRO A 608 8.88 -16.08 2.78
C PRO A 608 10.36 -16.34 3.06
N ILE A 609 10.91 -15.64 4.06
CA ILE A 609 12.31 -15.79 4.47
C ILE A 609 12.51 -17.19 5.05
N ASP A 610 13.68 -17.76 4.82
CA ASP A 610 14.05 -19.06 5.35
C ASP A 610 13.81 -19.16 6.88
N VAL A 611 13.21 -20.26 7.30
CA VAL A 611 12.83 -20.53 8.69
C VAL A 611 14.07 -20.72 9.55
N GLU A 612 15.09 -21.39 9.01
CA GLU A 612 16.34 -21.67 9.72
C GLU A 612 17.11 -20.37 10.02
N LEU A 613 17.26 -19.50 9.02
CA LEU A 613 17.92 -18.20 9.18
C LEU A 613 17.22 -17.30 10.22
N LEU A 614 15.89 -17.27 10.22
CA LEU A 614 15.16 -16.49 11.23
C LEU A 614 15.32 -17.09 12.62
N TRP A 615 15.27 -18.42 12.73
CA TRP A 615 15.42 -19.14 13.99
C TRP A 615 16.77 -18.84 14.64
N GLU A 616 17.87 -18.91 13.88
CA GLU A 616 19.20 -18.58 14.36
C GLU A 616 19.26 -17.15 14.91
N LYS A 617 18.73 -16.18 14.16
CA LYS A 617 18.75 -14.77 14.57
C LYS A 617 17.91 -14.51 15.81
N LEU A 618 16.72 -15.11 15.91
CA LEU A 618 15.88 -14.97 17.10
C LEU A 618 16.53 -15.63 18.33
N LYS A 619 17.16 -16.80 18.16
CA LYS A 619 17.88 -17.50 19.23
C LYS A 619 19.05 -16.66 19.75
N MET A 620 19.86 -16.08 18.87
CA MET A 620 20.96 -15.17 19.25
C MET A 620 20.47 -13.96 20.06
N VAL A 621 19.34 -13.37 19.67
CA VAL A 621 18.73 -12.25 20.41
C VAL A 621 18.26 -12.69 21.79
N MET A 622 17.67 -13.88 21.86
CA MET A 622 17.19 -14.45 23.10
C MET A 622 18.34 -14.70 24.09
N GLU A 623 19.49 -15.19 23.61
CA GLU A 623 20.69 -15.45 24.42
C GLU A 623 21.40 -14.15 24.86
N LYS A 624 21.54 -13.16 23.97
CA LYS A 624 22.17 -11.85 24.30
C LYS A 624 21.40 -11.02 25.31
N ASP A 625 20.10 -11.26 25.48
CA ASP A 625 19.25 -10.53 26.42
C ASP A 625 19.18 -11.17 27.83
N VAL A 626 19.88 -12.30 28.03
CA VAL A 626 19.99 -13.09 29.29
C VAL A 626 21.32 -12.83 30.02
N ILE A 627 22.31 -12.30 29.31
CA ILE A 627 23.57 -11.75 29.84
C ILE A 627 23.37 -10.25 30.06
#